data_AF-A0A1M6UXW8-F1
#
_entry.id   AF-A0A1M6UXW8-F1
#
_cell.length_a   1.000
_cell.length_b   1.000
_cell.length_c   1.000
_cell.angle_alpha   90.00
_cell.angle_beta   90.00
_cell.angle_gamma   90.00
#
_symmetry.space_group_name_H-M   'P 1'
#
loop_
_entity.id
_entity.type
_entity.pdbx_description
1 polymer ?
#
loop_
_entity_poly.entity_id
_entity_poly.type
_entity_poly.pdbx_seq_one_letter_code
_entity_poly.pdbx_strand_id
1 'polypeptide(L)'
;MNAKKLRTPGTIDRPLHHDPMNQAPMTPTRIEQTARTSDAMASHQNRTLEMQLMPEALARAQMQQRLYEAEHERRASRLIAARKLQRRAERASLRARRALALAVMQ
;
A
#
# COMPACT_ATOMS: atom_id res chain seq x y z
N MET A 1 27.29 26.24 22.24
CA MET A 1 25.92 25.74 22.45
C MET A 1 25.48 25.02 21.18
N ASN A 2 25.48 23.69 21.18
CA ASN A 2 25.26 22.87 19.99
C ASN A 2 23.76 22.60 19.77
N ALA A 3 23.17 23.24 18.76
CA ALA A 3 21.81 22.95 18.34
C ALA A 3 21.78 21.68 17.48
N LYS A 4 21.27 20.58 18.04
CA LYS A 4 21.00 19.34 17.31
C LYS A 4 19.89 19.62 16.28
N LYS A 5 20.23 19.66 14.99
CA LYS A 5 19.25 19.70 13.89
C LYS A 5 18.43 18.41 13.90
N LEU A 6 17.14 18.52 14.25
CA LEU A 6 16.17 17.45 14.10
C LEU A 6 15.96 17.20 12.60
N ARG A 7 16.16 15.95 12.16
CA ARG A 7 15.83 15.52 10.79
C ARG A 7 14.33 15.23 10.75
N THR A 8 13.55 16.14 10.18
CA THR A 8 12.14 15.92 9.92
C THR A 8 12.00 15.06 8.65
N PRO A 9 11.39 13.86 8.71
CA PRO A 9 11.15 13.04 7.51
C PRO A 9 10.12 13.74 6.62
N GLY A 10 10.45 13.93 5.34
CA GLY A 10 9.53 14.53 4.36
C GLY A 10 8.30 13.65 4.12
N THR A 11 7.17 14.27 3.83
CA THR A 11 5.93 13.59 3.44
C THR A 11 6.05 13.09 2.00
N ILE A 12 5.60 11.86 1.72
CA ILE A 12 5.74 11.15 0.43
C ILE A 12 5.27 12.01 -0.77
N ASP A 13 4.24 12.84 -0.58
CA ASP A 13 3.68 13.69 -1.64
C ASP A 13 4.38 15.05 -1.81
N ARG A 14 5.40 15.37 -1.00
CA ARG A 14 6.17 16.62 -1.10
C ARG A 14 7.65 16.40 -0.70
N PRO A 15 8.49 15.87 -1.59
CA PRO A 15 9.92 15.72 -1.31
C PRO A 15 10.56 17.11 -1.14
N LEU A 16 11.25 17.29 -0.01
CA LEU A 16 12.04 18.50 0.25
C LEU A 16 13.23 18.50 -0.71
N HIS A 17 13.35 19.54 -1.53
CA HIS A 17 14.52 19.72 -2.39
C HIS A 17 15.74 20.02 -1.49
N HIS A 18 16.73 19.13 -1.51
CA HIS A 18 18.01 19.42 -0.88
C HIS A 18 18.87 20.21 -1.86
N ASP A 19 18.96 21.53 -1.66
CA ASP A 19 19.88 22.34 -2.45
C ASP A 19 21.32 21.89 -2.20
N PRO A 20 22.11 21.60 -3.24
CA PRO A 20 23.51 21.24 -3.06
C PRO A 20 24.23 22.46 -2.47
N MET A 21 24.78 22.31 -1.27
CA MET A 21 25.72 23.30 -0.72
C MET A 21 26.89 23.43 -1.70
N ASN A 22 27.16 24.65 -2.15
CA ASN A 22 28.34 24.99 -2.97
C ASN A 22 29.59 24.40 -2.31
N GLN A 23 30.07 23.29 -2.85
CA GLN A 23 31.35 22.70 -2.47
C GLN A 23 32.41 23.61 -3.07
N ALA A 24 33.23 24.25 -2.22
CA ALA A 24 34.43 24.93 -2.71
C ALA A 24 35.24 23.94 -3.56
N PRO A 25 35.90 24.40 -4.65
CA PRO A 25 36.64 23.51 -5.53
C PRO A 25 37.77 22.84 -4.74
N MET A 26 37.54 21.60 -4.30
CA MET A 26 38.59 20.75 -3.78
C MET A 26 39.46 20.38 -4.97
N THR A 27 40.64 20.98 -5.05
CA THR A 27 41.71 20.44 -5.88
C THR A 27 41.96 19.00 -5.43
N PRO A 28 41.76 17.98 -6.27
CA PRO A 28 42.08 16.63 -5.88
C PRO A 28 43.60 16.51 -5.83
N THR A 29 44.18 16.54 -4.63
CA THR A 29 45.54 16.06 -4.42
C THR A 29 45.57 14.60 -4.87
N ARG A 30 46.17 14.38 -6.03
CA ARG A 30 46.41 13.10 -6.70
C ARG A 30 47.43 12.28 -5.89
N ILE A 31 47.07 11.85 -4.69
CA ILE A 31 47.88 10.91 -3.91
C ILE A 31 46.89 9.96 -3.23
N GLU A 32 46.90 8.72 -3.70
CA GLU A 32 46.31 7.52 -3.06
C GLU A 32 44.78 7.44 -2.97
N GLN A 33 44.14 7.06 -4.08
CA GLN A 33 42.98 6.17 -3.99
C GLN A 33 43.38 4.83 -4.61
N THR A 34 43.80 3.93 -3.73
CA THR A 34 43.91 2.50 -3.93
C THR A 34 42.70 1.98 -4.70
N ALA A 35 42.95 1.03 -5.61
CA ALA A 35 41.98 0.38 -6.48
C ALA A 35 40.60 0.25 -5.80
N ARG A 36 39.58 0.85 -6.41
CA ARG A 36 38.18 0.69 -5.98
C ARG A 36 37.93 -0.82 -5.86
N THR A 37 37.73 -1.29 -4.62
CA THR A 37 37.40 -2.69 -4.40
C THR A 37 36.13 -2.97 -5.20
N SER A 38 36.19 -4.03 -5.98
CA SER A 38 35.11 -4.59 -6.80
C SER A 38 33.91 -5.09 -5.98
N ASP A 39 33.75 -4.63 -4.73
CA ASP A 39 32.72 -5.07 -3.79
C ASP A 39 31.41 -4.29 -3.94
N ALA A 40 31.44 -3.08 -4.54
CA ALA A 40 30.21 -2.35 -4.85
C ALA A 40 29.35 -3.05 -5.93
N MET A 41 29.94 -3.98 -6.69
CA MET A 41 29.21 -4.85 -7.63
C MET A 41 28.74 -6.16 -6.99
N ALA A 42 29.29 -6.55 -5.83
CA ALA A 42 28.87 -7.76 -5.11
C ALA A 42 27.45 -7.64 -4.52
N SER A 43 26.96 -6.41 -4.30
CA SER A 43 25.64 -6.16 -3.68
C SER A 43 24.43 -6.36 -4.60
N HIS A 44 24.62 -6.63 -5.91
CA HIS A 44 23.51 -6.94 -6.82
C HIS A 44 23.34 -8.44 -7.03
N GLN A 45 23.50 -9.25 -5.98
CA GLN A 45 23.17 -10.69 -6.00
C GLN A 45 21.69 -10.99 -6.28
N ASN A 46 20.79 -9.99 -6.19
CA ASN A 46 19.37 -10.11 -6.54
C ASN A 46 19.05 -9.83 -8.03
N ARG A 47 20.05 -9.81 -8.92
CA ARG A 47 19.82 -9.78 -10.38
C ARG A 47 20.16 -11.14 -10.96
N THR A 48 19.18 -12.05 -10.97
CA THR A 48 19.26 -13.31 -11.71
C THR A 48 18.75 -13.11 -13.14
N LEU A 49 19.60 -13.39 -14.14
CA LEU A 49 19.23 -13.40 -15.57
C LEU A 49 18.65 -14.76 -16.01
N GLU A 50 18.59 -15.73 -15.08
CA GLU A 50 18.00 -17.05 -15.29
C GLU A 50 16.48 -17.00 -15.14
N MET A 51 15.75 -17.62 -16.07
CA MET A 51 14.30 -17.80 -15.93
C MET A 51 14.00 -18.89 -14.89
N GLN A 52 13.64 -18.47 -13.68
CA GLN A 52 13.14 -19.36 -12.64
C GLN A 52 11.70 -19.83 -12.97
N LEU A 53 11.60 -20.78 -13.91
CA LEU A 53 10.31 -21.27 -14.45
C LEU A 53 9.39 -21.89 -13.39
N MET A 54 9.95 -22.57 -12.38
CA MET A 54 9.16 -23.28 -11.34
C MET A 54 8.64 -22.34 -10.22
N PRO A 55 9.43 -21.41 -9.66
CA PRO A 55 8.95 -20.43 -8.69
C PRO A 55 7.84 -19.52 -9.23
N GLU A 56 7.90 -19.18 -10.51
CA GLU A 56 6.94 -18.25 -11.10
C GLU A 56 5.55 -18.88 -11.25
N ALA A 57 5.46 -20.13 -11.72
CA ALA A 57 4.17 -20.82 -11.85
C ALA A 57 3.48 -20.96 -10.48
N LEU A 58 4.24 -21.30 -9.45
CA LEU A 58 3.74 -21.38 -8.07
C LEU A 58 3.32 -20.00 -7.53
N ALA A 59 4.12 -18.96 -7.77
CA ALA A 59 3.77 -17.59 -7.36
C ALA A 59 2.51 -17.08 -8.05
N ARG A 60 2.34 -17.35 -9.35
CA ARG A 60 1.12 -17.02 -10.11
C ARG A 60 -0.09 -17.77 -9.55
N ALA A 61 0.03 -19.05 -9.25
CA ALA A 61 -1.05 -19.84 -8.63
C ALA A 61 -1.46 -19.28 -7.25
N GLN A 62 -0.49 -18.94 -6.40
CA GLN A 62 -0.76 -18.32 -5.09
C GLN A 62 -1.45 -16.95 -5.22
N MET A 63 -0.99 -16.11 -6.15
CA MET A 63 -1.62 -14.81 -6.40
C MET A 63 -3.04 -14.97 -6.93
N GLN A 64 -3.26 -15.92 -7.84
CA GLN A 64 -4.58 -16.21 -8.36
C GLN A 64 -5.52 -16.73 -7.27
N GLN A 65 -5.04 -17.59 -6.37
CA GLN A 65 -5.81 -18.04 -5.21
C GLN A 65 -6.20 -16.88 -4.28
N ARG A 66 -5.26 -15.98 -3.96
CA ARG A 66 -5.53 -14.79 -3.14
C ARG A 66 -6.58 -13.87 -3.78
N LEU A 67 -6.55 -13.72 -5.10
CA LEU A 67 -7.55 -12.96 -5.84
C LEU A 67 -8.94 -13.59 -5.73
N TYR A 68 -9.05 -14.91 -5.89
CA TYR A 68 -10.33 -15.61 -5.71
C TYR A 68 -10.87 -15.45 -4.29
N GLU A 69 -10.04 -15.65 -3.28
CA GLU A 69 -10.42 -15.48 -1.86
C GLU A 69 -10.96 -14.06 -1.62
N ALA A 70 -10.26 -13.02 -2.10
CA ALA A 70 -10.69 -11.64 -1.98
C ALA A 70 -12.03 -11.37 -2.71
N GLU A 71 -12.25 -11.98 -3.88
CA GLU A 71 -13.53 -11.88 -4.57
C GLU A 71 -14.67 -12.54 -3.80
N HIS A 72 -14.43 -13.71 -3.21
CA HIS A 72 -15.42 -14.41 -2.39
C HIS A 72 -15.83 -13.58 -1.18
N GLU A 73 -14.87 -12.98 -0.47
CA GLU A 73 -15.14 -12.08 0.66
C GLU A 73 -15.95 -10.84 0.24
N ARG A 74 -15.59 -10.22 -0.90
CA ARG A 74 -16.35 -9.10 -1.47
C ARG A 74 -17.79 -9.49 -1.80
N ARG A 75 -18.02 -10.67 -2.37
CA ARG A 75 -19.37 -11.18 -2.66
C ARG A 75 -20.15 -11.45 -1.38
N ALA A 76 -19.55 -12.10 -0.39
CA ALA A 76 -20.17 -12.39 0.90
C ALA A 76 -20.59 -11.11 1.64
N SER A 77 -19.69 -10.11 1.71
CA SER A 77 -19.98 -8.82 2.35
C SER A 77 -21.15 -8.08 1.69
N ARG A 78 -21.23 -8.08 0.34
CA ARG A 78 -22.35 -7.52 -0.42
C ARG A 78 -23.67 -8.22 -0.11
N LEU A 79 -23.69 -9.55 -0.05
CA LEU A 79 -24.90 -10.31 0.30
C LEU A 79 -25.39 -10.03 1.72
N ILE A 80 -24.46 -9.92 2.68
CA ILE A 80 -24.81 -9.56 4.07
C ILE A 80 -25.40 -8.15 4.13
N ALA A 81 -24.81 -7.19 3.42
CA ALA A 81 -25.32 -5.82 3.35
C ALA A 81 -26.73 -5.77 2.74
N ALA A 82 -26.96 -6.49 1.64
CA ALA A 82 -28.27 -6.58 0.99
C ALA A 82 -29.34 -7.15 1.95
N ARG A 83 -29.04 -8.24 2.66
CA ARG A 83 -29.96 -8.82 3.66
C ARG A 83 -30.25 -7.87 4.81
N LYS A 84 -29.25 -7.12 5.28
CA LYS A 84 -29.45 -6.09 6.32
C LYS A 84 -30.40 -4.99 5.82
N LEU A 85 -30.25 -4.55 4.58
CA LEU A 85 -31.11 -3.53 3.97
C LEU A 85 -32.54 -4.04 3.80
N GLN A 86 -32.72 -5.28 3.35
CA GLN A 86 -34.04 -5.91 3.22
C GLN A 86 -34.79 -5.92 4.56
N ARG A 87 -34.15 -6.40 5.64
CA ARG A 87 -34.76 -6.39 6.99
C ARG A 87 -35.13 -4.99 7.47
N ARG A 88 -34.33 -3.97 7.12
CA ARG A 88 -34.64 -2.57 7.44
C ARG A 88 -35.88 -2.10 6.68
N ALA A 89 -35.98 -2.43 5.39
CA ALA A 89 -37.15 -2.10 4.57
C ALA A 89 -38.42 -2.78 5.08
N GLU A 90 -38.36 -4.06 5.45
CA GLU A 90 -39.48 -4.80 6.05
C GLU A 90 -39.95 -4.17 7.37
N ARG A 91 -39.01 -3.78 8.25
CA ARG A 91 -39.36 -3.08 9.49
C ARG A 91 -39.97 -1.70 9.23
N ALA A 92 -39.44 -0.96 8.28
CA ALA A 92 -39.96 0.35 7.90
C ALA A 92 -41.38 0.23 7.34
N SER A 93 -41.64 -0.75 6.46
CA SER A 93 -42.96 -0.98 5.89
C SER A 93 -43.98 -1.40 6.94
N LEU A 94 -43.60 -2.26 7.90
CA LEU A 94 -44.48 -2.64 9.00
C LEU A 94 -44.81 -1.45 9.91
N ARG A 95 -43.83 -0.60 10.21
CA ARG A 95 -44.05 0.65 10.96
C ARG A 95 -45.00 1.60 10.23
N ALA A 96 -44.81 1.79 8.92
CA ALA A 96 -45.69 2.62 8.11
C ALA A 96 -47.13 2.09 8.10
N ARG A 97 -47.31 0.78 7.88
CA ARG A 97 -48.63 0.13 7.94
C ARG A 97 -49.29 0.31 9.30
N ARG A 98 -48.53 0.16 10.39
CA ARG A 98 -49.04 0.38 11.75
C ARG A 98 -49.45 1.83 11.97
N ALA A 99 -48.65 2.80 11.53
CA ALA A 99 -48.97 4.22 11.64
C ALA A 99 -50.25 4.58 10.86
N LEU A 100 -50.41 4.03 9.65
CA LEU A 100 -51.63 4.20 8.86
C LEU A 100 -52.85 3.59 9.56
N ALA A 101 -52.75 2.37 10.07
CA ALA A 101 -53.85 1.73 10.79
C ALA A 101 -54.27 2.52 12.03
N LEU A 102 -53.30 3.05 12.79
CA LEU A 102 -53.58 3.93 13.93
C LEU A 102 -54.23 5.24 13.48
N ALA A 103 -53.83 5.82 12.35
CA ALA A 103 -54.43 7.04 11.83
C ALA A 103 -55.88 6.85 11.33
N VAL A 104 -56.23 5.65 10.84
CA VAL A 104 -57.59 5.32 10.38
C VAL A 104 -58.53 4.98 11.54
N MET A 105 -58.01 4.50 12.68
CA MET A 105 -58.81 4.16 13.87
C MET A 105 -59.14 5.37 14.78
N GLN A 106 -58.67 6.58 14.44
CA GLN A 106 -59.03 7.84 15.12
C GLN A 106 -60.26 8.45 14.45
#